data_AF-A0A248JMT6-F1
#
_entry.id   AF-A0A248JMT6-F1
#
_cell.length_a   1.000
_cell.length_b   1.000
_cell.length_c   1.000
_cell.angle_alpha   90.00
_cell.angle_beta   90.00
_cell.angle_gamma   90.00
#
_symmetry.space_group_name_H-M   'P 1'
#
loop_
_entity.id
_entity.type
_entity.pdbx_description
1 polymer ?
#
loop_
_entity_poly.entity_id
_entity_poly.type
_entity_poly.pdbx_seq_one_letter_code
_entity_poly.pdbx_strand_id
1 'polypeptide(L)'
;MPHDTLAPIVAGRARRAGAALARVALIVGATLIWGGPPTRASTATPPEREDAPAAMPSTPGTTVERSLDFTAHYGRDTPLGHHRVTVAKAANGDTVVDVDIRFEAKLLMITAYRYHHVSHEVWHEGRLAALDSSTDDNGQKDWVKGHAVEDGFAVESSHGAVTAPADIIPTSYWNPAILTASRLLDTIRGVVMDVKVEHLGQEMIRADDATVAATHYSLGFITNPPPATSRVDFWYDDSGHWLKLAFHARGHDVAYALQGPSNAGALVASPSGTEAGLPAPERRD
;
A
#
# COMPACT_ATOMS: atom_id res chain seq x y z
N MET A 1 52.58 16.04 -50.03
CA MET A 1 51.34 16.26 -49.25
C MET A 1 50.59 14.94 -49.30
N PRO A 2 50.73 14.04 -48.31
CA PRO A 2 50.75 14.32 -46.87
C PRO A 2 52.16 14.17 -46.25
N HIS A 3 52.33 14.69 -45.03
CA HIS A 3 53.47 14.39 -44.18
C HIS A 3 53.01 13.45 -43.07
N ASP A 4 53.51 12.21 -43.10
CA ASP A 4 53.83 11.45 -41.90
C ASP A 4 54.85 12.23 -41.07
N THR A 5 54.84 12.10 -39.74
CA THR A 5 56.04 12.02 -38.87
C THR A 5 55.65 11.93 -37.38
N LEU A 6 55.91 10.74 -36.81
CA LEU A 6 56.52 10.41 -35.50
C LEU A 6 55.81 10.73 -34.15
N ALA A 7 55.54 9.64 -33.42
CA ALA A 7 55.82 9.52 -31.98
C ALA A 7 57.35 9.33 -31.80
N PRO A 8 58.02 9.61 -30.64
CA PRO A 8 57.76 8.90 -29.37
C PRO A 8 58.08 9.69 -28.06
N ILE A 9 57.82 9.05 -26.90
CA ILE A 9 58.73 8.89 -25.72
C ILE A 9 57.92 8.71 -24.42
N VAL A 10 58.37 7.69 -23.67
CA VAL A 10 57.87 7.16 -22.39
C VAL A 10 58.31 8.02 -21.20
N ALA A 11 57.45 8.17 -20.18
CA ALA A 11 57.86 8.25 -18.77
C ALA A 11 56.70 8.06 -17.77
N GLY A 12 56.89 7.13 -16.82
CA GLY A 12 56.65 7.41 -15.39
C GLY A 12 55.24 7.23 -14.80
N ARG A 13 55.07 6.14 -14.04
CA ARG A 13 54.02 5.93 -13.03
C ARG A 13 53.83 7.15 -12.11
N ALA A 14 52.57 7.49 -11.83
CA ALA A 14 52.15 7.93 -10.50
C ALA A 14 50.72 7.44 -10.24
N ARG A 15 50.58 6.49 -9.31
CA ARG A 15 49.28 6.14 -8.70
C ARG A 15 48.75 7.38 -8.00
N ARG A 16 47.58 7.87 -8.39
CA ARG A 16 46.74 8.68 -7.52
C ARG A 16 45.43 7.94 -7.30
N ALA A 17 45.35 7.29 -6.15
CA ALA A 17 44.09 7.08 -5.47
C ALA A 17 43.51 8.48 -5.17
N GLY A 18 42.27 8.71 -5.58
CA GLY A 18 41.64 10.01 -5.43
C GLY A 18 40.21 10.00 -5.91
N ALA A 19 39.30 9.72 -4.96
CA ALA A 19 37.90 10.11 -4.97
C ALA A 19 37.04 9.68 -6.19
N ALA A 20 36.54 8.44 -6.14
CA ALA A 20 35.22 8.15 -6.68
C ALA A 20 34.17 8.78 -5.74
N LEU A 21 33.94 10.09 -5.87
CA LEU A 21 32.88 10.79 -5.15
C LEU A 21 31.66 10.96 -6.06
N ALA A 22 30.58 10.35 -5.59
CA ALA A 22 29.20 10.78 -5.76
C ALA A 22 28.66 10.92 -7.20
N ARG A 23 28.10 9.82 -7.71
CA ARG A 23 26.90 9.85 -8.55
C ARG A 23 25.94 8.73 -8.16
N VAL A 24 25.39 8.81 -6.96
CA VAL A 24 24.11 8.15 -6.65
C VAL A 24 23.06 9.24 -6.65
N ALA A 25 22.60 9.62 -7.84
CA ALA A 25 21.35 10.34 -7.96
C ALA A 25 20.24 9.29 -7.86
N LEU A 26 19.81 8.97 -6.64
CA LEU A 26 18.59 8.19 -6.42
C LEU A 26 17.42 9.12 -6.73
N ILE A 27 16.98 9.14 -8.00
CA ILE A 27 15.73 9.80 -8.38
C ILE A 27 14.61 8.92 -7.82
N VAL A 28 14.19 9.19 -6.59
CA VAL A 28 12.94 8.66 -6.05
C VAL A 28 11.82 9.39 -6.77
N GLY A 29 11.52 8.93 -8.00
CA GLY A 29 10.35 9.35 -8.76
C GLY A 29 9.10 8.73 -8.15
N ALA A 30 8.81 9.07 -6.89
CA ALA A 30 7.70 8.49 -6.16
C ALA A 30 6.41 9.21 -6.57
N THR A 31 5.72 8.57 -7.49
CA THR A 31 4.27 8.63 -7.56
C THR A 31 3.91 7.15 -7.70
N LEU A 32 3.55 6.54 -6.56
CA LEU A 32 3.25 5.12 -6.48
C LEU A 32 1.97 4.86 -7.25
N ILE A 33 2.01 3.86 -8.14
CA ILE A 33 0.91 3.26 -8.93
C ILE A 33 -0.06 4.22 -9.65
N TRP A 34 -0.64 5.19 -8.94
CA TRP A 34 -1.79 6.04 -9.25
C TRP A 34 -1.43 7.49 -9.60
N GLY A 35 -0.24 7.97 -9.24
CA GLY A 35 0.18 9.33 -9.53
C GLY A 35 0.64 9.56 -10.98
N GLY A 36 -0.02 10.49 -11.66
CA GLY A 36 0.37 10.98 -12.98
C GLY A 36 1.58 11.93 -12.96
N PRO A 37 2.13 12.32 -14.12
CA PRO A 37 3.10 13.41 -14.18
C PRO A 37 2.45 14.71 -13.69
N PRO A 38 3.20 15.64 -13.09
CA PRO A 38 2.65 16.91 -12.62
C PRO A 38 2.11 17.71 -13.82
N THR A 39 0.79 17.70 -14.03
CA THR A 39 0.14 18.63 -14.94
C THR A 39 0.22 20.04 -14.35
N ARG A 40 0.56 21.01 -15.20
CA ARG A 40 0.64 22.42 -14.83
C ARG A 40 -0.68 22.84 -14.18
N ALA A 41 -0.61 23.26 -12.91
CA ALA A 41 -1.79 23.63 -12.14
C ALA A 41 -2.63 24.68 -12.87
N SER A 42 -3.94 24.43 -12.98
CA SER A 42 -4.93 25.44 -13.33
C SER A 42 -4.95 26.50 -12.22
N THR A 43 -4.92 27.78 -12.58
CA THR A 43 -4.94 28.93 -11.64
C THR A 43 -6.33 29.18 -11.02
N ALA A 44 -7.16 28.14 -10.91
CA ALA A 44 -8.41 28.24 -10.16
C ALA A 44 -8.09 28.00 -8.68
N THR A 45 -8.26 29.04 -7.85
CA THR A 45 -8.19 28.94 -6.39
C THR A 45 -9.19 27.88 -5.91
N PRO A 46 -8.74 26.74 -5.35
CA PRO A 46 -9.64 25.76 -4.75
C PRO A 46 -10.27 26.36 -3.49
N PRO A 47 -11.50 25.98 -3.11
CA PRO A 47 -12.03 26.35 -1.81
C PRO A 47 -11.12 25.76 -0.72
N GLU A 48 -10.64 26.65 0.15
CA GLU A 48 -9.84 26.33 1.32
C GLU A 48 -10.69 25.50 2.30
N ARG A 49 -10.51 24.18 2.30
CA ARG A 49 -10.88 23.34 3.43
C ARG A 49 -9.62 23.06 4.24
N GLU A 50 -9.51 23.79 5.33
CA GLU A 50 -8.65 23.45 6.46
C GLU A 50 -9.29 22.27 7.20
N ASP A 51 -9.07 21.06 6.71
CA ASP A 51 -9.28 19.84 7.49
C ASP A 51 -8.23 18.82 7.04
N ALA A 52 -7.34 18.45 7.96
CA ALA A 52 -6.63 17.19 7.86
C ALA A 52 -7.67 16.06 7.72
N PRO A 53 -7.41 14.98 6.96
CA PRO A 53 -8.34 13.85 6.94
C PRO A 53 -8.55 13.38 8.38
N ALA A 54 -9.79 13.57 8.86
CA ALA A 54 -10.18 13.18 10.20
C ALA A 54 -9.83 11.71 10.41
N ALA A 55 -9.38 11.36 11.62
CA ALA A 55 -9.34 9.97 12.02
C ALA A 55 -10.72 9.34 11.76
N MET A 56 -10.73 8.18 11.11
CA MET A 56 -11.96 7.50 10.69
C MET A 56 -12.94 7.47 11.87
N PRO A 57 -14.21 7.91 11.70
CA PRO A 57 -15.20 7.69 12.72
C PRO A 57 -15.34 6.18 12.89
N SER A 58 -14.93 5.65 14.05
CA SER A 58 -15.32 4.31 14.46
C SER A 58 -16.84 4.33 14.50
N THR A 59 -17.50 3.69 13.56
CA THR A 59 -18.97 3.65 13.53
C THR A 59 -19.42 3.02 14.85
N PRO A 60 -20.09 3.75 15.75
CA PRO A 60 -20.49 3.20 17.04
C PRO A 60 -21.38 1.97 16.81
N GLY A 61 -21.07 0.85 17.47
CA GLY A 61 -21.85 -0.39 17.34
C GLY A 61 -21.37 -1.37 16.26
N THR A 62 -20.12 -1.28 15.82
CA THR A 62 -19.46 -2.34 15.03
C THR A 62 -18.62 -3.27 15.91
N THR A 63 -18.52 -4.54 15.51
CA THR A 63 -17.62 -5.55 16.10
C THR A 63 -16.55 -5.91 15.07
N VAL A 64 -15.27 -5.73 15.40
CA VAL A 64 -14.17 -6.09 14.48
C VAL A 64 -14.11 -7.61 14.33
N GLU A 65 -14.22 -8.09 13.09
CA GLU A 65 -14.10 -9.50 12.74
C GLU A 65 -12.67 -9.84 12.29
N ARG A 66 -11.99 -8.88 11.64
CA ARG A 66 -10.66 -9.08 11.09
C ARG A 66 -9.90 -7.76 11.01
N SER A 67 -8.61 -7.81 11.34
CA SER A 67 -7.66 -6.74 11.04
C SER A 67 -6.49 -7.32 10.27
N LEU A 68 -6.18 -6.71 9.13
CA LEU A 68 -5.02 -7.05 8.29
C LEU A 68 -4.05 -5.88 8.35
N ASP A 69 -2.87 -6.08 8.94
CA ASP A 69 -1.82 -5.06 9.04
C ASP A 69 -0.64 -5.47 8.16
N PHE A 70 -0.36 -4.71 7.11
CA PHE A 70 0.72 -4.99 6.17
C PHE A 70 1.82 -3.96 6.31
N THR A 71 3.07 -4.43 6.33
CA THR A 71 4.23 -3.54 6.14
C THR A 71 4.60 -3.50 4.67
N ALA A 72 4.70 -2.28 4.12
CA ALA A 72 5.10 -2.03 2.75
C ALA A 72 6.60 -1.74 2.65
N HIS A 73 7.25 -2.31 1.64
CA HIS A 73 8.67 -2.15 1.36
C HIS A 73 8.89 -1.76 -0.11
N TYR A 74 9.93 -0.96 -0.33
CA TYR A 74 10.48 -0.60 -1.63
C TYR A 74 11.82 -1.32 -1.86
N GLY A 75 11.96 -1.96 -3.02
CA GLY A 75 13.07 -2.87 -3.28
C GLY A 75 13.07 -4.04 -2.29
N ARG A 76 14.25 -4.47 -1.84
CA ARG A 76 14.36 -5.64 -0.95
C ARG A 76 13.91 -5.35 0.48
N ASP A 77 14.39 -4.26 1.07
CA ASP A 77 14.30 -4.07 2.53
C ASP A 77 14.01 -2.61 2.96
N THR A 78 13.71 -1.68 2.04
CA THR A 78 13.49 -0.27 2.43
C THR A 78 12.04 -0.09 2.90
N PRO A 79 11.77 0.18 4.19
CA PRO A 79 10.41 0.36 4.65
C PRO A 79 9.79 1.62 4.03
N LEU A 80 8.56 1.48 3.56
CA LEU A 80 7.74 2.60 3.09
C LEU A 80 6.70 3.01 4.12
N GLY A 81 6.16 2.07 4.90
CA GLY A 81 5.10 2.33 5.86
C GLY A 81 4.11 1.18 5.91
N HIS A 82 2.82 1.47 6.01
CA HIS A 82 1.80 0.44 6.22
C HIS A 82 0.60 0.53 5.28
N HIS A 83 -0.10 -0.59 5.17
CA HIS A 83 -1.46 -0.70 4.63
C HIS A 83 -2.26 -1.50 5.65
N ARG A 84 -3.29 -0.89 6.23
CA ARG A 84 -4.17 -1.54 7.21
C ARG A 84 -5.57 -1.66 6.65
N VAL A 85 -6.18 -2.82 6.86
CA VAL A 85 -7.59 -3.06 6.58
C VAL A 85 -8.26 -3.55 7.85
N THR A 86 -9.35 -2.91 8.25
CA THR A 86 -10.21 -3.35 9.35
C THR A 86 -11.55 -3.74 8.79
N VAL A 87 -11.95 -5.00 8.97
CA VAL A 87 -13.26 -5.52 8.58
C VAL A 87 -14.07 -5.73 9.85
N ALA A 88 -15.20 -5.04 9.94
CA ALA A 88 -16.08 -5.08 11.10
C ALA A 88 -17.52 -5.39 10.69
N LYS A 89 -18.30 -5.95 11.61
CA LYS A 89 -19.72 -6.20 11.48
C LYS A 89 -20.52 -5.15 12.23
N ALA A 90 -21.40 -4.43 11.56
CA ALA A 90 -22.35 -3.52 12.20
C ALA A 90 -23.53 -4.29 12.81
N ALA A 91 -24.21 -3.68 13.79
CA ALA A 91 -25.35 -4.28 14.48
C ALA A 91 -26.53 -4.65 13.54
N ASN A 92 -26.64 -3.98 12.39
CA ASN A 92 -27.64 -4.28 11.35
C ASN A 92 -27.24 -5.43 10.40
N GLY A 93 -26.05 -6.03 10.59
CA GLY A 93 -25.51 -7.11 9.77
C GLY A 93 -24.60 -6.66 8.63
N ASP A 94 -24.47 -5.36 8.38
CA ASP A 94 -23.60 -4.83 7.32
C ASP A 94 -22.12 -5.06 7.66
N THR A 95 -21.32 -5.35 6.64
CA THR A 95 -19.86 -5.33 6.79
C THR A 95 -19.36 -3.92 6.53
N VAL A 96 -18.62 -3.36 7.49
CA VAL A 96 -17.94 -2.07 7.38
C VAL A 96 -16.45 -2.33 7.22
N VAL A 97 -15.83 -1.71 6.22
CA VAL A 97 -14.39 -1.88 5.96
C VAL A 97 -13.70 -0.54 5.91
N ASP A 98 -12.69 -0.40 6.76
CA ASP A 98 -11.83 0.77 6.81
C ASP A 98 -10.43 0.41 6.32
N VAL A 99 -9.92 1.19 5.37
CA VAL A 99 -8.56 1.08 4.83
C VAL A 99 -7.77 2.33 5.20
N ASP A 100 -6.54 2.16 5.70
CA ASP A 100 -5.56 3.25 5.90
C ASP A 100 -4.21 2.82 5.35
N ILE A 101 -3.71 3.56 4.36
CA ILE A 101 -2.41 3.33 3.73
C ILE A 101 -1.56 4.57 3.95
N ARG A 102 -0.38 4.42 4.53
CA ARG A 102 0.56 5.52 4.75
C ARG A 102 1.95 5.11 4.31
N PHE A 103 2.49 5.84 3.34
CA PHE A 103 3.87 5.66 2.90
C PHE A 103 4.67 6.95 3.02
N GLU A 104 5.93 6.81 3.45
CA GLU A 104 6.93 7.85 3.49
C GLU A 104 8.23 7.32 2.88
N ALA A 105 8.70 7.92 1.79
CA ALA A 105 10.05 7.67 1.29
C ALA A 105 10.97 8.79 1.78
N LYS A 106 12.05 8.40 2.47
CA LYS A 106 13.03 9.34 3.02
C LYS A 106 14.30 9.32 2.18
N LEU A 107 14.82 10.51 1.89
CA LEU A 107 16.18 10.70 1.38
C LEU A 107 17.02 11.29 2.51
N LEU A 108 17.94 10.50 3.04
CA LEU A 108 18.66 10.80 4.28
C LEU A 108 17.67 11.03 5.43
N MET A 109 17.58 12.26 5.95
CA MET A 109 16.67 12.65 7.05
C MET A 109 15.46 13.48 6.59
N ILE A 110 15.30 13.70 5.28
CA ILE A 110 14.21 14.51 4.72
C ILE A 110 13.19 13.59 4.05
N THR A 111 11.91 13.78 4.36
CA THR A 111 10.81 13.11 3.65
C THR A 111 10.73 13.64 2.23
N ALA A 112 11.09 12.80 1.26
CA ALA A 112 11.08 13.14 -0.17
C ALA A 112 9.71 12.87 -0.81
N TYR A 113 8.90 12.01 -0.18
CA TYR A 113 7.59 11.61 -0.67
C TYR A 113 6.68 11.20 0.49
N ARG A 114 5.40 11.54 0.37
CA ARG A 114 4.32 11.07 1.26
C ARG A 114 3.15 10.56 0.44
N TYR A 115 2.53 9.50 0.90
CA TYR A 115 1.28 8.98 0.37
C TYR A 115 0.36 8.66 1.53
N HIS A 116 -0.88 9.16 1.48
CA HIS A 116 -1.92 8.78 2.44
C HIS A 116 -3.19 8.44 1.67
N HIS A 117 -3.73 7.25 1.88
CA HIS A 117 -5.03 6.84 1.35
C HIS A 117 -5.89 6.32 2.49
N VAL A 118 -7.14 6.76 2.54
CA VAL A 118 -8.17 6.20 3.39
C VAL A 118 -9.40 5.82 2.58
N SER A 119 -10.04 4.73 2.95
CA SER A 119 -11.30 4.28 2.34
C SER A 119 -12.23 3.74 3.41
N HIS A 120 -13.51 4.08 3.29
CA HIS A 120 -14.61 3.55 4.07
C HIS A 120 -15.60 2.87 3.13
N GLU A 121 -15.84 1.58 3.34
CA GLU A 121 -16.76 0.78 2.56
C GLU A 121 -17.87 0.24 3.46
N VAL A 122 -19.11 0.28 2.96
CA VAL A 122 -20.25 -0.41 3.59
C VAL A 122 -20.76 -1.45 2.61
N TRP A 123 -20.90 -2.67 3.09
CA TRP A 123 -21.35 -3.81 2.31
C TRP A 123 -22.60 -4.41 2.93
N HIS A 124 -23.62 -4.60 2.10
CA HIS A 124 -24.88 -5.22 2.46
C HIS A 124 -25.05 -6.52 1.68
N GLU A 125 -25.19 -7.65 2.37
CA GLU A 125 -25.34 -8.98 1.75
C GLU A 125 -24.27 -9.30 0.68
N GLY A 126 -23.02 -8.91 0.93
CA GLY A 126 -21.91 -9.14 0.01
C GLY A 126 -21.84 -8.20 -1.21
N ARG A 127 -22.74 -7.21 -1.31
CA ARG A 127 -22.69 -6.15 -2.33
C ARG A 127 -22.22 -4.84 -1.73
N LEU A 128 -21.43 -4.07 -2.48
CA LEU A 128 -20.99 -2.74 -2.07
C LEU A 128 -22.20 -1.80 -2.05
N ALA A 129 -22.54 -1.30 -0.86
CA ALA A 129 -23.65 -0.38 -0.64
C ALA A 129 -23.19 1.07 -0.64
N ALA A 130 -22.01 1.36 -0.09
CA ALA A 130 -21.39 2.68 -0.11
C ALA A 130 -19.86 2.60 -0.12
N LEU A 131 -19.23 3.64 -0.68
CA LEU A 131 -17.79 3.87 -0.70
C LEU A 131 -17.52 5.36 -0.46
N ASP A 132 -16.59 5.69 0.41
CA ASP A 132 -16.02 7.04 0.54
C ASP A 132 -14.51 6.92 0.74
N SER A 133 -13.73 7.49 -0.17
CA SER A 133 -12.27 7.43 -0.10
C SER A 133 -11.62 8.78 -0.41
N SER A 134 -10.43 8.96 0.14
CA SER A 134 -9.58 10.10 -0.16
C SER A 134 -8.12 9.68 -0.22
N THR A 135 -7.37 10.32 -1.11
CA THR A 135 -5.95 10.07 -1.34
C THR A 135 -5.20 11.38 -1.41
N ASP A 136 -4.07 11.50 -0.72
CA ASP A 136 -3.06 12.53 -0.88
C ASP A 136 -1.76 11.84 -1.37
N ASP A 137 -1.50 11.95 -2.67
CA ASP A 137 -0.28 11.46 -3.31
C ASP A 137 0.68 12.65 -3.47
N ASN A 138 1.54 12.85 -2.46
CA ASN A 138 2.54 13.91 -2.41
C ASN A 138 1.98 15.33 -2.63
N GLY A 139 0.79 15.60 -2.11
CA GLY A 139 0.05 16.86 -2.24
C GLY A 139 -0.96 16.88 -3.37
N GLN A 140 -0.95 15.90 -4.28
CA GLN A 140 -2.03 15.70 -5.24
C GLN A 140 -3.18 14.97 -4.56
N LYS A 141 -4.34 15.61 -4.48
CA LYS A 141 -5.51 15.07 -3.77
C LYS A 141 -6.54 14.51 -4.73
N ASP A 142 -7.01 13.30 -4.44
CA ASP A 142 -8.09 12.62 -5.13
C ASP A 142 -9.14 12.13 -4.13
N TRP A 143 -10.37 11.94 -4.59
CA TRP A 143 -11.47 11.41 -3.76
C TRP A 143 -12.44 10.62 -4.62
N VAL A 144 -13.11 9.64 -4.00
CA VAL A 144 -14.17 8.84 -4.62
C VAL A 144 -15.33 8.70 -3.62
N LYS A 145 -16.54 8.92 -4.08
CA LYS A 145 -17.76 8.60 -3.34
C LYS A 145 -18.65 7.72 -4.21
N GLY A 146 -19.28 6.72 -3.63
CA GLY A 146 -20.26 5.93 -4.34
C GLY A 146 -21.32 5.32 -3.45
N HIS A 147 -22.44 4.99 -4.06
CA HIS A 147 -23.58 4.36 -3.41
C HIS A 147 -24.37 3.48 -4.38
N ALA A 148 -25.01 2.45 -3.84
CA ALA A 148 -25.90 1.59 -4.60
C ALA A 148 -27.12 2.39 -5.11
N VAL A 149 -27.51 2.14 -6.35
CA VAL A 149 -28.70 2.66 -7.02
C VAL A 149 -29.43 1.50 -7.73
N GLU A 150 -30.65 1.74 -8.23
CA GLU A 150 -31.46 0.68 -8.87
C GLU A 150 -30.72 -0.01 -10.03
N ASP A 151 -30.01 0.76 -10.86
CA ASP A 151 -29.33 0.27 -12.07
C ASP A 151 -27.83 -0.05 -11.87
N GLY A 152 -27.31 -0.06 -10.63
CA GLY A 152 -25.90 -0.32 -10.38
C GLY A 152 -25.32 0.34 -9.14
N PHE A 153 -24.09 0.83 -9.28
CA PHE A 153 -23.37 1.57 -8.24
C PHE A 153 -22.93 2.92 -8.81
N ALA A 154 -23.55 4.00 -8.34
CA ALA A 154 -23.23 5.35 -8.79
C ALA A 154 -21.94 5.82 -8.12
N VAL A 155 -21.00 6.37 -8.89
CA VAL A 155 -19.70 6.85 -8.43
C VAL A 155 -19.50 8.29 -8.89
N GLU A 156 -19.05 9.13 -7.97
CA GLU A 156 -18.51 10.47 -8.22
C GLU A 156 -17.08 10.54 -7.71
N SER A 157 -16.19 11.21 -8.45
CA SER A 157 -14.78 11.37 -8.06
C SER A 157 -14.19 12.68 -8.56
N SER A 158 -12.95 12.96 -8.17
CA SER A 158 -12.13 14.02 -8.75
C SER A 158 -11.92 13.89 -10.27
N HIS A 159 -12.23 12.72 -10.87
CA HIS A 159 -12.05 12.41 -12.30
C HIS A 159 -13.37 12.33 -13.07
N GLY A 160 -14.52 12.56 -12.42
CA GLY A 160 -15.83 12.56 -13.06
C GLY A 160 -16.83 11.64 -12.38
N ALA A 161 -17.90 11.30 -13.10
CA ALA A 161 -18.94 10.39 -12.60
C ALA A 161 -19.10 9.20 -13.53
N VAL A 162 -19.39 8.03 -12.96
CA VAL A 162 -19.66 6.78 -13.67
C VAL A 162 -20.67 5.94 -12.91
N THR A 163 -21.50 5.18 -13.64
CA THR A 163 -22.30 4.12 -13.05
C THR A 163 -21.60 2.79 -13.30
N ALA A 164 -21.14 2.15 -12.23
CA ALA A 164 -20.54 0.82 -12.26
C ALA A 164 -21.62 -0.27 -12.13
N PRO A 165 -21.32 -1.52 -12.50
CA PRO A 165 -22.19 -2.66 -12.20
C PRO A 165 -22.52 -2.79 -10.71
N ALA A 166 -23.70 -3.33 -10.39
CA ALA A 166 -24.15 -3.50 -8.99
C ALA A 166 -23.26 -4.45 -8.17
N ASP A 167 -22.53 -5.35 -8.83
CA ASP A 167 -21.60 -6.32 -8.26
C ASP A 167 -20.14 -5.84 -8.28
N ILE A 168 -19.90 -4.54 -8.53
CA ILE A 168 -18.55 -3.99 -8.60
C ILE A 168 -17.77 -4.20 -7.31
N ILE A 169 -16.51 -4.60 -7.45
CA ILE A 169 -15.58 -4.81 -6.32
C ILE A 169 -14.52 -3.69 -6.32
N PRO A 170 -14.30 -2.99 -5.20
CA PRO A 170 -13.23 -2.00 -5.06
C PRO A 170 -11.83 -2.61 -5.04
N THR A 171 -10.82 -1.81 -5.37
CA THR A 171 -9.39 -2.15 -5.23
C THR A 171 -8.88 -2.12 -3.79
N SER A 172 -9.64 -2.65 -2.83
CA SER A 172 -9.26 -2.77 -1.42
C SER A 172 -8.68 -4.13 -1.05
N TYR A 173 -8.74 -5.12 -1.95
CA TYR A 173 -8.06 -6.42 -1.90
C TYR A 173 -8.37 -7.32 -0.68
N TRP A 174 -9.21 -6.90 0.26
CA TRP A 174 -9.59 -7.76 1.40
C TRP A 174 -10.62 -8.83 1.01
N ASN A 175 -11.44 -8.52 0.00
CA ASN A 175 -12.56 -9.34 -0.45
C ASN A 175 -12.10 -10.32 -1.55
N PRO A 176 -12.15 -11.65 -1.33
CA PRO A 176 -11.73 -12.63 -2.32
C PRO A 176 -12.61 -12.67 -3.58
N ALA A 177 -13.75 -11.95 -3.62
CA ALA A 177 -14.51 -11.75 -4.86
C ALA A 177 -13.67 -11.12 -5.99
N ILE A 178 -12.58 -10.40 -5.65
CA ILE A 178 -11.62 -9.89 -6.62
C ILE A 178 -11.00 -10.99 -7.49
N LEU A 179 -10.87 -12.22 -6.97
CA LEU A 179 -10.22 -13.35 -7.65
C LEU A 179 -10.95 -13.79 -8.92
N THR A 180 -12.25 -13.49 -9.00
CA THR A 180 -13.13 -13.84 -10.13
C THR A 180 -13.65 -12.62 -10.89
N ALA A 181 -13.23 -11.41 -10.49
CA ALA A 181 -13.74 -10.17 -11.07
C ALA A 181 -13.20 -9.96 -12.49
N SER A 182 -14.08 -9.51 -13.38
CA SER A 182 -13.72 -9.00 -14.71
C SER A 182 -13.61 -7.47 -14.74
N ARG A 183 -14.15 -6.80 -13.72
CA ARG A 183 -14.13 -5.36 -13.53
C ARG A 183 -13.88 -4.99 -12.08
N LEU A 184 -13.10 -3.93 -11.86
CA LEU A 184 -12.85 -3.37 -10.53
C LEU A 184 -13.11 -1.87 -10.51
N LEU A 185 -13.54 -1.37 -9.36
CA LEU A 185 -13.60 0.06 -9.08
C LEU A 185 -12.29 0.51 -8.44
N ASP A 186 -11.61 1.43 -9.12
CA ASP A 186 -10.45 2.12 -8.58
C ASP A 186 -10.85 3.02 -7.40
N THR A 187 -10.41 2.68 -6.20
CA THR A 187 -10.72 3.44 -4.97
C THR A 187 -10.01 4.79 -4.88
N ILE A 188 -9.16 5.15 -5.85
CA ILE A 188 -8.42 6.42 -5.87
C ILE A 188 -8.96 7.34 -6.95
N ARG A 189 -9.09 6.85 -8.19
CA ARG A 189 -9.57 7.65 -9.32
C ARG A 189 -11.09 7.57 -9.53
N GLY A 190 -11.76 6.57 -8.96
CA GLY A 190 -13.21 6.38 -9.13
C GLY A 190 -13.60 5.93 -10.53
N VAL A 191 -12.68 5.27 -11.24
CA VAL A 191 -12.90 4.75 -12.60
C VAL A 191 -13.11 3.23 -12.56
N VAL A 192 -13.91 2.71 -13.49
CA VAL A 192 -14.04 1.26 -13.70
C VAL A 192 -12.89 0.77 -14.56
N MET A 193 -12.22 -0.30 -14.13
CA MET A 193 -11.14 -0.95 -14.85
C MET A 193 -11.59 -2.34 -15.26
N ASP A 194 -11.53 -2.67 -16.55
CA ASP A 194 -11.60 -4.06 -16.99
C ASP A 194 -10.27 -4.75 -16.66
N VAL A 195 -10.34 -5.95 -16.09
CA VAL A 195 -9.19 -6.66 -15.56
C VAL A 195 -9.21 -8.14 -15.93
N LYS A 196 -8.05 -8.78 -15.79
CA LYS A 196 -7.91 -10.23 -15.89
C LYS A 196 -7.13 -10.74 -14.69
N VAL A 197 -7.71 -11.67 -13.95
CA VAL A 197 -7.03 -12.40 -12.87
C VAL A 197 -6.59 -13.77 -13.36
N GLU A 198 -5.33 -14.10 -13.12
CA GLU A 198 -4.73 -15.38 -13.46
C GLU A 198 -4.26 -16.09 -12.19
N HIS A 199 -4.65 -17.33 -12.00
CA HIS A 199 -4.15 -18.20 -10.93
C HIS A 199 -2.79 -18.77 -11.33
N LEU A 200 -1.78 -18.59 -10.47
CA LEU A 200 -0.38 -18.95 -10.74
C LEU A 200 0.13 -20.13 -9.91
N GLY A 201 -0.71 -20.69 -9.03
CA GLY A 201 -0.38 -21.86 -8.21
C GLY A 201 -0.14 -21.50 -6.74
N GLN A 202 0.19 -22.52 -5.96
CA GLN A 202 0.50 -22.37 -4.54
C GLN A 202 1.98 -22.11 -4.33
N GLU A 203 2.31 -21.22 -3.39
CA GLU A 203 3.66 -21.00 -2.88
C GLU A 203 3.67 -20.87 -1.36
N MET A 204 4.82 -21.16 -0.75
CA MET A 204 5.03 -20.92 0.68
C MET A 204 5.58 -19.50 0.85
N ILE A 205 4.83 -18.63 1.51
CA ILE A 205 5.28 -17.27 1.83
C ILE A 205 5.72 -17.17 3.29
N ARG A 206 6.68 -16.29 3.57
CA ARG A 206 7.01 -15.89 4.95
C ARG A 206 6.09 -14.74 5.36
N ALA A 207 5.34 -14.93 6.43
CA ALA A 207 4.60 -13.89 7.15
C ALA A 207 5.14 -13.90 8.58
N ASP A 208 5.98 -12.92 8.89
CA ASP A 208 6.82 -12.87 10.10
C ASP A 208 7.62 -14.18 10.34
N ASP A 209 7.46 -14.80 11.51
CA ASP A 209 8.11 -16.04 11.91
C ASP A 209 7.39 -17.30 11.38
N ALA A 210 6.26 -17.13 10.70
CA ALA A 210 5.47 -18.22 10.14
C ALA A 210 5.70 -18.38 8.63
N THR A 211 5.69 -19.63 8.17
CA THR A 211 5.60 -19.94 6.74
C THR A 211 4.19 -20.42 6.46
N VAL A 212 3.49 -19.71 5.57
CA VAL A 212 2.07 -19.94 5.27
C VAL A 212 1.94 -20.37 3.81
N ALA A 213 1.15 -21.42 3.57
CA ALA A 213 0.78 -21.80 2.21
C ALA A 213 -0.19 -20.74 1.65
N ALA A 214 0.12 -20.22 0.48
CA ALA A 214 -0.66 -19.18 -0.15
C ALA A 214 -0.85 -19.48 -1.63
N THR A 215 -2.02 -19.13 -2.15
CA THR A 215 -2.31 -19.20 -3.58
C THR A 215 -1.95 -17.86 -4.22
N HIS A 216 -1.07 -17.91 -5.21
CA HIS A 216 -0.58 -16.76 -5.98
C HIS A 216 -1.51 -16.47 -7.16
N TYR A 217 -1.85 -15.20 -7.32
CA TYR A 217 -2.61 -14.69 -8.44
C TYR A 217 -1.95 -13.44 -9.03
N SER A 218 -2.20 -13.20 -10.31
CA SER A 218 -1.80 -12.01 -11.04
C SER A 218 -3.01 -11.29 -11.61
N LEU A 219 -3.13 -10.00 -11.32
CA LEU A 219 -4.12 -9.08 -11.88
C LEU A 219 -3.48 -8.20 -12.95
N GLY A 220 -3.92 -8.37 -14.19
CA GLY A 220 -3.61 -7.47 -15.31
C GLY A 220 -4.73 -6.47 -15.56
N PHE A 221 -4.37 -5.22 -15.87
CA PHE A 221 -5.32 -4.16 -16.23
C PHE A 221 -5.47 -4.06 -17.75
N ILE A 222 -6.71 -4.11 -18.25
CA ILE A 222 -7.04 -4.03 -19.68
C ILE A 222 -7.42 -2.60 -20.06
N THR A 223 -8.30 -1.98 -19.27
CA THR A 223 -8.74 -0.58 -19.46
C THR A 223 -8.45 0.24 -18.22
N ASN A 224 -8.23 1.55 -18.44
CA ASN A 224 -7.92 2.52 -17.39
C ASN A 224 -6.81 2.06 -16.41
N PRO A 225 -5.69 1.49 -16.91
CA PRO A 225 -4.66 0.98 -16.02
C PRO A 225 -4.13 2.09 -15.11
N PRO A 226 -3.62 1.75 -13.93
CA PRO A 226 -2.87 2.69 -13.13
C PRO A 226 -1.65 3.22 -13.91
N PRO A 227 -1.28 4.50 -13.77
CA PRO A 227 -0.19 5.10 -14.55
C PRO A 227 1.19 4.46 -14.34
N ALA A 228 1.46 3.84 -13.19
CA ALA A 228 2.79 3.35 -12.86
C ALA A 228 2.95 1.83 -12.94
N THR A 229 1.88 1.07 -13.17
CA THR A 229 1.94 -0.39 -13.29
C THR A 229 0.82 -0.96 -14.17
N SER A 230 1.12 -2.05 -14.88
CA SER A 230 0.14 -2.79 -15.68
C SER A 230 -0.26 -4.13 -15.06
N ARG A 231 0.37 -4.52 -13.95
CA ARG A 231 0.14 -5.79 -13.27
C ARG A 231 0.38 -5.67 -11.77
N VAL A 232 -0.48 -6.32 -10.99
CA VAL A 232 -0.32 -6.50 -9.55
C VAL A 232 -0.43 -7.98 -9.22
N ASP A 233 0.48 -8.50 -8.41
CA ASP A 233 0.45 -9.85 -7.89
C ASP A 233 -0.07 -9.84 -6.45
N PHE A 234 -0.89 -10.82 -6.08
CA PHE A 234 -1.40 -10.97 -4.72
C PHE A 234 -1.54 -12.43 -4.31
N TRP A 235 -1.53 -12.65 -3.00
CA TRP A 235 -1.56 -13.96 -2.38
C TRP A 235 -2.65 -14.05 -1.33
N TYR A 236 -3.39 -15.16 -1.36
CA TYR A 236 -4.43 -15.47 -0.39
C TYR A 236 -4.16 -16.84 0.26
N ASP A 237 -4.50 -17.01 1.53
CA ASP A 237 -4.60 -18.35 2.11
C ASP A 237 -5.84 -19.11 1.61
N ASP A 238 -5.94 -20.39 1.95
CA ASP A 238 -7.07 -21.25 1.56
C ASP A 238 -8.42 -20.81 2.19
N SER A 239 -8.39 -19.93 3.20
CA SER A 239 -9.59 -19.33 3.79
C SER A 239 -9.99 -17.99 3.16
N GLY A 240 -9.26 -17.55 2.13
CA GLY A 240 -9.52 -16.29 1.43
C GLY A 240 -9.03 -15.07 2.21
N HIS A 241 -8.07 -15.22 3.12
CA HIS A 241 -7.39 -14.09 3.73
C HIS A 241 -6.28 -13.58 2.82
N TRP A 242 -6.28 -12.28 2.58
CA TRP A 242 -5.21 -11.62 1.83
C TRP A 242 -3.92 -11.57 2.68
N LEU A 243 -2.81 -12.06 2.13
CA LEU A 243 -1.54 -12.21 2.86
C LEU A 243 -0.40 -11.35 2.32
N LYS A 244 -0.40 -11.06 1.03
CA LYS A 244 0.71 -10.35 0.38
C LYS A 244 0.23 -9.68 -0.90
N LEU A 245 0.89 -8.60 -1.28
CA LEU A 245 0.75 -7.97 -2.59
C LEU A 245 2.11 -7.48 -3.08
N ALA A 246 2.36 -7.57 -4.38
CA ALA A 246 3.59 -7.10 -4.98
C ALA A 246 3.31 -6.54 -6.37
N PHE A 247 4.06 -5.51 -6.76
CA PHE A 247 4.02 -4.99 -8.13
C PHE A 247 5.33 -4.31 -8.48
N HIS A 248 5.55 -4.19 -9.78
CA HIS A 248 6.64 -3.41 -10.33
C HIS A 248 6.11 -2.04 -10.74
N ALA A 249 6.71 -0.97 -10.22
CA ALA A 249 6.41 0.40 -10.58
C ALA A 249 7.70 1.18 -10.87
N ARG A 250 7.76 1.79 -12.06
CA ARG A 250 8.84 2.70 -12.49
C ARG A 250 10.26 2.16 -12.29
N GLY A 251 10.49 0.86 -12.54
CA GLY A 251 11.81 0.24 -12.41
C GLY A 251 12.10 -0.37 -11.03
N HIS A 252 11.12 -0.37 -10.13
CA HIS A 252 11.30 -0.83 -8.75
C HIS A 252 10.17 -1.75 -8.31
N ASP A 253 10.52 -2.74 -7.50
CA ASP A 253 9.55 -3.64 -6.87
C ASP A 253 9.04 -3.02 -5.57
N VAL A 254 7.74 -3.13 -5.36
CA VAL A 254 7.08 -2.79 -4.11
C VAL A 254 6.35 -4.03 -3.62
N ALA A 255 6.48 -4.35 -2.34
CA ALA A 255 5.85 -5.50 -1.73
C ALA A 255 5.24 -5.18 -0.36
N TYR A 256 4.12 -5.83 -0.08
CA TYR A 256 3.31 -5.73 1.12
C TYR A 256 3.28 -7.13 1.71
N ALA A 257 3.64 -7.28 2.97
CA ALA A 257 3.52 -8.55 3.66
C ALA A 257 2.68 -8.37 4.92
N LEU A 258 1.67 -9.23 5.08
CA LEU A 258 0.85 -9.29 6.28
C LEU A 258 1.78 -9.55 7.47
N GLN A 259 1.73 -8.68 8.46
CA GLN A 259 2.29 -8.95 9.77
C GLN A 259 1.43 -10.05 10.40
N GLY A 260 2.06 -11.06 10.99
CA GLY A 260 1.40 -12.05 11.82
C GLY A 260 0.50 -11.36 12.86
N PRO A 261 -0.50 -12.07 13.42
CA PRO A 261 -1.45 -11.46 14.33
C PRO A 261 -0.69 -10.69 15.39
N SER A 262 -0.81 -9.36 15.33
CA SER A 262 -0.30 -8.51 16.38
C SER A 262 -0.99 -9.02 17.64
N ASN A 263 -0.21 -9.62 18.55
CA ASN A 263 -0.71 -9.99 19.86
C ASN A 263 -1.07 -8.67 20.57
N ALA A 264 -2.27 -8.16 20.29
CA ALA A 264 -2.94 -7.11 21.04
C ALA A 264 -3.27 -7.70 22.41
N GLY A 265 -2.25 -7.76 23.26
CA GLY A 265 -2.31 -8.47 24.53
C GLY A 265 -0.98 -8.57 25.29
N ALA A 266 0.08 -7.88 24.89
CA ALA A 266 1.20 -7.64 25.79
C ALA A 266 0.88 -6.40 26.65
N LEU A 267 0.18 -6.62 27.77
CA LEU A 267 0.19 -5.68 28.88
C LEU A 267 1.66 -5.44 29.24
N VAL A 268 2.19 -4.26 28.94
CA VAL A 268 3.40 -3.76 29.59
C VAL A 268 2.99 -3.41 31.02
N ALA A 269 3.01 -4.41 31.90
CA ALA A 269 3.07 -4.14 33.33
C ALA A 269 4.46 -3.55 33.61
N SER A 270 4.49 -2.28 34.02
CA SER A 270 5.70 -1.67 34.57
C SER A 270 6.16 -2.45 35.80
N PRO A 271 7.45 -2.82 35.94
CA PRO A 271 7.96 -3.36 37.18
C PRO A 271 8.17 -2.20 38.16
N SER A 272 7.13 -1.89 38.95
CA SER A 272 7.29 -1.16 40.21
C SER A 272 7.31 -2.20 41.32
N GLY A 273 8.48 -2.37 41.96
CA GLY A 273 8.75 -3.46 42.88
C GLY A 273 8.00 -3.41 44.21
N THR A 274 8.06 -4.52 44.93
CA THR A 274 8.43 -4.63 46.37
C THR A 274 8.60 -6.13 46.72
N GLU A 275 9.86 -6.50 46.99
CA GLU A 275 10.36 -7.35 48.08
C GLU A 275 9.76 -8.75 48.37
N ALA A 276 10.61 -9.79 48.26
CA ALA A 276 10.68 -10.89 49.23
C ALA A 276 12.01 -11.67 49.13
N GLY A 277 12.88 -11.51 50.13
CA GLY A 277 13.68 -12.58 50.76
C GLY A 277 14.84 -13.24 49.99
N LEU A 278 16.07 -12.76 50.24
CA LEU A 278 17.30 -13.54 50.07
C LEU A 278 17.54 -14.42 51.31
N PRO A 279 17.85 -15.73 51.20
CA PRO A 279 18.45 -16.49 52.28
C PRO A 279 19.98 -16.24 52.39
N ALA A 280 20.48 -16.36 53.62
CA ALA A 280 21.82 -16.01 54.10
C ALA A 280 22.99 -16.82 53.46
N PRO A 281 24.23 -16.29 53.50
CA PRO A 281 25.39 -16.95 52.90
C PRO A 281 25.98 -18.07 53.77
N GLU A 282 26.36 -19.18 53.13
CA GLU A 282 27.17 -20.25 53.73
C GLU A 282 28.56 -19.72 54.13
N ARG A 283 28.97 -20.05 55.36
CA ARG A 283 30.37 -19.91 55.80
C ARG A 283 31.18 -21.06 55.22
N ARG A 284 32.29 -20.71 54.57
CA ARG A 284 33.41 -21.64 54.33
C ARG A 284 34.36 -21.56 55.51
N ASP A 285 34.58 -22.69 56.17
CA ASP A 285 35.82 -23.00 56.88
C ASP A 285 36.50 -24.15 56.12
#